data_AF-A0A1M4X3S4-F1
#
_entry.id   AF-A0A1M4X3S4-F1
#
_cell.length_a   1.000
_cell.length_b   1.000
_cell.length_c   1.000
_cell.angle_alpha   90.00
_cell.angle_beta   90.00
_cell.angle_gamma   90.00
#
_symmetry.space_group_name_H-M   'P 1'
#
loop_
_entity.id
_entity.type
_entity.pdbx_description
1 polymer ?
#
loop_
_entity_poly.entity_id
_entity_poly.type
_entity_poly.pdbx_seq_one_letter_code
_entity_poly.pdbx_strand_id
1 'polypeptide(L)' 'MAQSALSELSNMLTANASIEFSNMNINMNISTPTLMYGENIRTAFNTSKVLCVEILVDNIPIEVIISIN' A
#
# COMPACT_ATOMS: atom_id res chain seq x y z
N MET A 1 7.88 17.84 -2.09
CA MET A 1 8.21 17.31 -0.75
C MET A 1 7.14 16.37 -0.21
N ALA A 2 5.86 16.76 -0.16
CA ALA A 2 4.79 15.83 0.27
C ALA A 2 4.69 14.57 -0.61
N GLN A 3 4.75 14.73 -1.93
CA GLN A 3 4.69 13.61 -2.88
C GLN A 3 5.79 12.57 -2.65
N SER A 4 7.04 13.02 -2.52
CA SER A 4 8.18 12.13 -2.26
C SER A 4 8.07 11.45 -0.90
N ALA A 5 7.57 12.15 0.13
CA ALA A 5 7.34 11.55 1.45
C ALA A 5 6.25 10.46 1.42
N LEU A 6 5.16 10.68 0.68
CA LEU A 6 4.10 9.67 0.50
C LEU A 6 4.59 8.46 -0.29
N SER A 7 5.36 8.69 -1.36
CA SER A 7 6.00 7.61 -2.10
C SER A 7 6.94 6.79 -1.22
N GLU A 8 7.78 7.45 -0.41
CA GLU A 8 8.71 6.76 0.48
C GLU A 8 7.96 5.98 1.58
N LEU A 9 6.91 6.57 2.16
CA LEU A 9 6.05 5.86 3.12
C LEU A 9 5.47 4.58 2.50
N SER A 10 4.91 4.67 1.28
CA SER A 10 4.37 3.50 0.58
C SER A 10 5.45 2.46 0.28
N ASN A 11 6.63 2.89 -0.13
CA ASN A 11 7.75 2.00 -0.43
C ASN A 11 8.24 1.27 0.83
N MET A 12 8.35 1.97 1.96
CA MET A 12 8.76 1.39 3.24
C MET A 12 7.70 0.43 3.81
N LEU A 13 6.41 0.75 3.68
CA LEU A 13 5.31 -0.12 4.09
C LEU A 13 5.31 -1.44 3.31
N THR A 14 5.44 -1.40 1.98
CA THR A 14 5.45 -2.61 1.15
C THR A 14 6.75 -3.41 1.32
N ALA A 15 7.89 -2.75 1.52
CA ALA A 15 9.15 -3.41 1.84
C ALA A 15 9.06 -4.18 3.17
N ASN A 16 8.50 -3.55 4.21
CA ASN A 16 8.32 -4.22 5.50
C ASN A 16 7.38 -5.42 5.39
N ALA A 17 6.25 -5.29 4.68
CA ALA A 17 5.36 -6.42 4.42
C ALA A 17 6.08 -7.57 3.70
N SER A 18 6.89 -7.27 2.67
CA SER A 18 7.68 -8.27 1.95
C SER A 18 8.65 -9.02 2.85
N ILE A 19 9.31 -8.33 3.78
CA ILE A 19 10.21 -8.94 4.77
C ILE A 19 9.43 -9.91 5.68
N GLU A 20 8.26 -9.51 6.20
CA GLU A 20 7.44 -10.38 7.04
C GLU A 20 6.91 -11.60 6.29
N PHE A 21 6.52 -11.45 5.02
CA PHE A 21 6.13 -12.59 4.20
C PHE A 21 7.30 -13.53 3.91
N SER A 22 8.52 -13.00 3.72
CA SER A 22 9.73 -13.80 3.55
C SER A 22 10.02 -14.66 4.79
N ASN A 23 9.77 -14.14 6.01
CA ASN A 23 9.85 -14.91 7.25
C ASN A 23 8.87 -16.11 7.28
N MET A 24 7.79 -16.05 6.49
CA MET A 24 6.81 -17.12 6.30
C MET A 24 7.11 -17.99 5.07
N ASN A 25 8.31 -17.88 4.48
CA ASN A 25 8.73 -18.52 3.23
C ASN A 25 7.92 -18.11 2.00
N ILE A 26 7.27 -16.94 2.04
CA ILE A 26 6.53 -16.35 0.92
C ILE A 26 7.38 -15.21 0.35
N ASN A 27 8.08 -15.49 -0.75
CA ASN A 27 8.92 -14.49 -1.41
C ASN A 27 8.07 -13.61 -2.34
N MET A 28 8.19 -12.29 -2.20
CA MET A 28 7.55 -11.32 -3.08
C MET A 28 8.52 -10.24 -3.56
N ASN A 29 8.26 -9.72 -4.75
CA ASN A 29 8.94 -8.55 -5.26
C ASN A 29 8.05 -7.32 -5.03
N ILE A 30 8.67 -6.20 -4.68
CA ILE A 30 7.99 -4.90 -4.62
C ILE A 30 8.35 -4.07 -5.85
N SER A 31 7.40 -3.29 -6.35
CA SER A 31 7.64 -2.32 -7.43
C SER A 31 7.79 -0.91 -6.86
N THR A 32 8.32 0.01 -7.68
CA THR A 32 8.32 1.43 -7.32
C THR A 32 6.88 1.94 -7.14
N PRO A 33 6.63 2.81 -6.14
CA PRO A 33 5.30 3.34 -5.87
C PRO A 33 4.85 4.29 -6.98
N THR A 34 3.56 4.27 -7.31
CA THR A 34 2.92 5.25 -8.20
C THR A 34 2.01 6.14 -7.37
N LEU A 35 2.27 7.44 -7.36
CA LEU A 35 1.42 8.42 -6.68
C LEU A 35 0.36 8.97 -7.65
N MET A 36 -0.90 8.89 -7.25
CA MET A 36 -2.04 9.46 -7.99
C MET A 36 -2.77 10.46 -7.09
N TYR A 37 -3.06 11.66 -7.61
CA TYR A 37 -3.83 12.70 -6.91
C TYR A 37 -4.73 13.45 -7.90
N GLY A 38 -5.87 13.93 -7.40
CA GLY A 38 -6.95 14.50 -8.22
C GLY A 38 -8.31 14.19 -7.61
N GLU A 39 -9.37 14.63 -8.27
CA GLU A 39 -10.75 14.39 -7.82
C GLU A 39 -11.31 13.12 -8.44
N ASN A 40 -12.15 12.38 -7.69
CA ASN A 40 -12.88 11.19 -8.17
C ASN A 40 -12.00 10.09 -8.79
N ILE A 41 -10.80 9.84 -8.24
CA ILE A 41 -9.94 8.73 -8.66
C ILE A 41 -10.65 7.40 -8.42
N ARG A 42 -10.66 6.54 -9.45
CA ARG A 42 -11.19 5.17 -9.38
C ARG A 42 -10.11 4.18 -9.79
N THR A 43 -9.90 3.16 -8.96
CA THR A 43 -8.97 2.06 -9.22
C THR A 43 -9.74 0.75 -9.22
N ALA A 44 -9.25 -0.23 -9.99
CA ALA A 44 -9.83 -1.57 -10.05
C ALA A 44 -8.72 -2.59 -9.75
N PHE A 45 -9.07 -3.62 -9.00
CA PHE A 45 -8.18 -4.73 -8.68
C PHE A 45 -8.55 -5.94 -9.54
N ASN A 46 -7.54 -6.73 -9.92
CA ASN A 46 -7.72 -7.93 -10.75
C ASN A 46 -8.08 -9.19 -9.93
N THR A 47 -8.37 -9.04 -8.64
CA THR A 47 -8.71 -10.11 -7.70
C THR A 47 -9.93 -9.71 -6.88
N SER A 48 -10.74 -10.68 -6.46
CA SER A 48 -11.85 -10.49 -5.52
C SER A 48 -11.40 -10.51 -4.06
N LYS A 49 -10.17 -10.95 -3.76
CA LYS A 49 -9.61 -10.99 -2.41
C LYS A 49 -8.98 -9.64 -2.07
N VAL A 50 -9.80 -8.74 -1.55
CA VAL A 50 -9.39 -7.38 -1.15
C VAL A 50 -9.65 -7.19 0.34
N LEU A 51 -8.65 -6.70 1.06
CA LEU A 51 -8.71 -6.29 2.46
C LEU A 51 -8.51 -4.77 2.54
N CYS A 52 -9.43 -4.07 3.21
CA CYS A 52 -9.26 -2.66 3.55
C CYS A 52 -8.99 -2.55 5.05
N VAL A 53 -7.91 -1.83 5.41
CA VAL A 53 -7.56 -1.52 6.80
C VAL A 53 -7.59 -0.02 6.96
N GLU A 54 -8.43 0.47 7.86
CA GLU A 54 -8.48 1.89 8.23
C GLU A 54 -7.52 2.14 9.41
N ILE A 55 -6.67 3.14 9.28
CA ILE A 55 -5.67 3.54 10.26
C ILE A 55 -5.88 5.02 10.56
N LEU A 56 -5.88 5.39 11.84
CA LEU A 56 -5.95 6.79 12.27
C LEU A 56 -4.58 7.26 12.72
N VAL A 57 -4.03 8.29 12.06
CA VAL A 57 -2.75 8.90 12.42
C VAL A 57 -2.98 10.39 12.66
N ASP A 58 -2.78 10.87 13.90
CA ASP A 58 -3.00 12.27 14.26
C ASP A 58 -4.40 12.80 13.84
N ASN A 59 -5.44 11.97 14.03
CA ASN A 59 -6.83 12.22 13.58
C ASN A 59 -7.02 12.31 12.06
N ILE A 60 -6.03 11.91 11.27
CA ILE A 60 -6.13 11.78 9.81
C ILE A 60 -6.42 10.31 9.48
N PRO A 61 -7.57 9.98 8.89
CA PRO A 61 -7.87 8.63 8.46
C PRO A 61 -7.04 8.29 7.20
N ILE A 62 -6.43 7.11 7.23
CA ILE A 62 -5.64 6.54 6.15
C ILE A 62 -6.18 5.14 5.88
N GLU A 63 -6.58 4.89 4.64
CA GLU A 63 -7.00 3.56 4.18
C GLU A 63 -5.83 2.85 3.51
N VAL A 64 -5.52 1.64 3.99
CA VAL A 64 -4.56 0.74 3.37
C VAL A 64 -5.34 -0.40 2.72
N ILE A 65 -5.32 -0.44 1.39
CA ILE A 65 -6.02 -1.46 0.60
C ILE A 65 -5.00 -2.49 0.11
N ILE A 66 -5.23 -3.75 0.46
CA ILE A 66 -4.37 -4.88 0.13
C ILE A 66 -5.17 -5.83 -0.75
N SER A 67 -4.59 -6.23 -1.88
CA SER A 67 -5.17 -7.21 -2.80
C SER A 67 -4.17 -8.33 -3.01
N ILE A 68 -4.63 -9.58 -2.90
CA ILE A 68 -3.77 -10.79 -2.99
C ILE A 68 -4.42 -11.75 -3.98
N ASN A 69 -3.61 -12.41 -4.80
CA ASN A 69 -4.06 -13.49 -5.68
C ASN A 69 -3.73 -14.85 -5.06
#